data_AF-A0A6B0V8P4-F1
#
_entry.id   AF-A0A6B0V8P4-F1
#
_cell.length_a   1.000
_cell.length_b   1.000
_cell.length_c   1.000
_cell.angle_alpha   90.00
_cell.angle_beta   90.00
_cell.angle_gamma   90.00
#
_symmetry.space_group_name_H-M   'P 1'
#
loop_
_entity.id
_entity.type
_entity.pdbx_description
1 polymer ?
#
loop_
_entity_poly.entity_id
_entity_poly.type
_entity_poly.pdbx_seq_one_letter_code
_entity_poly.pdbx_strand_id
1 'polypeptide(L)'
;YLVFLRGVGKLSLQKVGDDVMTVFKRCSPGLKFTYELQVGQYLQFLDLRLQFTGQHVCWRYNPRTKKEILPYDSAHSKLLKQNIATSCLQASLYRSCHHVMLDSYEAQVKRLLGAGFPLSVLLGVSQTLLKKVKSGSQEPKEKPKQRPQVIPYIHKISHNLKKVANRFNVPMVFSAPQKLAQLCPRVNQASSRKMSCTVKHVNKFVNCIVGVIYKIPLSCGRVYIGQSGRCVNERMREHANSLRSMTGGHLYVHCRDCQCHPIFQDTLIIGRGRTKVQREVLEAHAIEKAGAGHCVSQPSVYLHKKEIDFIDSW
;
A
#
# COMPACT_ATOMS: atom_id res chain seq x y z
N TYR A 1 12.60 -11.20 27.71
CA TYR A 1 13.92 -11.79 27.42
C TYR A 1 14.77 -11.61 28.66
N LEU A 2 15.31 -12.69 29.22
CA LEU A 2 15.97 -12.66 30.54
C LEU A 2 17.45 -13.02 30.40
N VAL A 3 18.30 -12.29 31.13
CA VAL A 3 19.74 -12.49 31.20
C VAL A 3 20.12 -12.60 32.66
N PHE A 4 20.84 -13.66 33.03
CA PHE A 4 21.29 -13.89 34.41
C PHE A 4 22.81 -13.71 34.48
N LEU A 5 23.25 -12.67 35.20
CA LEU A 5 24.66 -12.27 35.29
C LEU A 5 25.36 -12.70 36.59
N ARG A 6 24.60 -13.17 37.59
CA ARG A 6 25.16 -13.63 38.87
C ARG A 6 24.19 -14.56 39.59
N GLY A 7 24.69 -15.67 40.13
CA GLY A 7 23.94 -16.48 41.09
C GLY A 7 23.88 -15.75 42.44
N VAL A 8 22.72 -15.77 43.10
CA VAL A 8 22.60 -15.29 44.48
C VAL A 8 22.91 -16.49 45.40
N GLY A 9 24.05 -16.45 46.11
CA GLY A 9 24.47 -17.51 47.04
C GLY A 9 25.15 -18.73 46.39
N LYS A 10 25.11 -19.89 47.08
CA LYS A 10 25.67 -21.19 46.61
C LYS A 10 24.89 -21.85 45.47
N LEU A 11 23.85 -21.21 44.95
CA LEU A 11 22.99 -21.76 43.90
C LEU A 11 23.63 -21.52 42.52
N SER A 12 23.67 -22.57 41.70
CA SER A 12 24.14 -22.46 40.33
C SER A 12 23.21 -21.54 39.51
N LEU A 13 23.78 -20.76 38.60
CA LEU A 13 23.04 -19.89 37.67
C LEU A 13 21.93 -20.62 36.90
N GLN A 14 22.11 -21.93 36.67
CA GLN A 14 21.10 -22.80 36.06
C GLN A 14 19.85 -22.92 36.94
N LYS A 15 20.01 -23.20 38.24
CA LYS A 15 18.88 -23.34 39.17
C LYS A 15 18.05 -22.05 39.26
N VAL A 16 18.72 -20.89 39.34
CA VAL A 16 18.03 -19.59 39.35
C VAL A 16 17.25 -19.36 38.04
N GLY A 17 17.84 -19.70 36.89
CA GLY A 17 17.17 -19.60 35.60
C GLY A 17 15.93 -20.49 35.52
N ASP A 18 16.02 -21.72 36.03
CA ASP A 18 14.94 -22.71 36.01
C ASP A 18 13.80 -22.33 36.97
N ASP A 19 14.12 -21.81 38.15
CA ASP A 19 13.14 -21.33 39.14
C ASP A 19 12.33 -20.17 38.57
N VAL A 20 13.00 -19.17 37.99
CA VAL A 20 12.34 -18.04 37.34
C VAL A 20 11.50 -18.51 36.16
N MET A 21 12.03 -19.42 35.33
CA MET A 21 11.27 -19.97 34.21
C MET A 21 10.00 -20.71 34.65
N THR A 22 10.05 -21.39 35.79
CA THR A 22 8.89 -22.08 36.38
C THR A 22 7.82 -21.10 36.82
N VAL A 23 8.19 -19.99 37.47
CA VAL A 23 7.25 -18.92 37.83
C VAL A 23 6.61 -18.30 36.59
N PHE A 24 7.42 -18.00 35.55
CA PHE A 24 6.90 -17.41 34.31
C PHE A 24 5.94 -18.34 33.57
N LYS A 25 6.25 -19.64 33.49
CA LYS A 25 5.34 -20.65 32.92
C LYS A 25 4.02 -20.72 33.67
N ARG A 26 4.04 -20.64 35.01
CA ARG A 26 2.83 -20.62 35.84
C ARG A 26 1.97 -19.39 35.59
N CYS A 27 2.59 -18.22 35.47
CA CYS A 27 1.87 -16.95 35.33
C CYS A 27 1.42 -16.64 33.89
N SER A 28 1.93 -17.36 32.88
CA SER A 28 1.61 -17.07 31.47
C SER A 28 1.51 -18.33 30.60
N PRO A 29 0.39 -19.08 30.71
CA PRO A 29 0.15 -20.24 29.86
C PRO A 29 0.08 -19.80 28.38
N GLY A 30 0.85 -20.49 27.51
CA GLY A 30 0.87 -20.27 26.06
C GLY A 30 2.09 -19.49 25.53
N LEU A 31 2.88 -18.84 26.39
CA LEU A 31 4.11 -18.16 25.98
C LEU A 31 5.35 -19.06 26.14
N LYS A 32 6.18 -19.13 25.11
CA LYS A 32 7.50 -19.79 25.16
C LYS A 32 8.58 -18.75 25.40
N PHE A 33 9.10 -18.69 26.63
CA PHE A 33 10.21 -17.80 26.96
C PHE A 33 11.56 -18.47 26.67
N THR A 34 12.49 -17.68 26.16
CA THR A 34 13.89 -18.07 25.99
C THR A 34 14.77 -17.21 26.88
N TYR A 35 15.80 -17.82 27.46
CA TYR A 35 16.81 -17.16 28.29
C TYR A 35 18.19 -17.57 27.81
N GLU A 36 19.19 -16.74 28.10
CA GLU A 36 20.59 -17.05 27.85
C GLU A 36 21.34 -16.97 29.19
N LEU A 37 22.18 -17.98 29.42
CA LEU A 37 23.06 -18.06 30.58
C LEU A 37 24.49 -17.75 30.15
N GLN A 38 25.27 -17.20 31.07
CA GLN A 38 26.70 -17.04 30.85
C GLN A 38 27.37 -18.42 30.83
N VAL A 39 28.14 -18.69 29.78
CA VAL A 39 28.94 -19.91 29.60
C VAL A 39 30.41 -19.51 29.60
N GLY A 40 31.10 -19.80 30.71
CA GLY A 40 32.47 -19.34 30.93
C GLY A 40 32.57 -17.81 30.96
N GLN A 41 33.43 -17.25 30.10
CA GLN A 41 33.56 -15.79 29.94
C GLN A 41 32.60 -15.19 28.92
N TYR A 42 31.72 -15.99 28.30
CA TYR A 42 30.86 -15.51 27.23
C TYR A 42 29.39 -15.48 27.62
N LEU A 43 28.69 -14.46 27.15
CA LEU A 43 27.24 -14.36 27.23
C LEU A 43 26.71 -13.90 25.88
N GLN A 44 25.75 -14.62 25.34
CA GLN A 44 25.00 -14.13 24.19
C GLN A 44 23.92 -13.15 24.70
N PHE A 45 23.67 -12.10 23.93
CA PHE A 45 22.58 -11.16 24.12
C PHE A 45 22.06 -10.71 22.77
N LEU A 46 20.90 -11.25 22.34
CA LEU A 46 20.34 -10.99 21.02
C LEU A 46 21.34 -11.31 19.90
N ASP A 47 21.77 -10.32 19.12
CA ASP A 47 22.79 -10.43 18.07
C ASP A 47 24.19 -10.02 18.54
N LEU A 48 24.41 -9.86 19.85
CA LEU A 48 25.71 -9.55 20.43
C LEU A 48 26.22 -10.75 21.23
N ARG A 49 27.52 -10.99 21.14
CA ARG A 49 28.21 -11.88 22.07
C ARG A 49 29.15 -11.05 22.93
N LEU A 50 28.87 -11.03 24.22
CA LEU A 50 29.66 -10.38 25.25
C LEU A 50 30.75 -11.34 25.72
N GLN A 51 31.93 -10.79 25.97
CA GLN A 51 33.07 -11.47 26.57
C GLN A 51 33.51 -10.66 27.79
N PHE A 52 33.38 -11.27 28.97
CA PHE A 52 33.80 -10.68 30.22
C PHE A 52 35.28 -10.98 30.44
N THR A 53 36.12 -9.99 30.19
CA THR A 53 37.51 -10.02 30.66
C THR A 53 37.54 -9.46 32.08
N GLY A 54 38.50 -9.87 32.91
CA GLY A 54 38.55 -9.42 34.31
C GLY A 54 38.65 -7.89 34.48
N GLN A 55 39.02 -7.17 33.42
CA GLN A 55 39.20 -5.72 33.42
C GLN A 55 38.09 -4.97 32.68
N HIS A 56 37.45 -5.57 31.66
CA HIS A 56 36.41 -4.90 30.87
C HIS A 56 35.51 -5.91 30.13
N VAL A 57 34.42 -5.44 29.54
CA VAL A 57 33.54 -6.28 28.71
C VAL A 57 33.77 -5.95 27.24
N CYS A 58 34.18 -6.95 26.46
CA CYS A 58 34.20 -6.86 25.00
C CYS A 58 32.88 -7.35 24.42
N TRP A 59 32.47 -6.81 23.28
CA TRP A 59 31.28 -7.28 22.57
C TRP A 59 31.54 -7.36 21.07
N ARG A 60 31.03 -8.41 20.44
CA ARG A 60 31.06 -8.59 18.98
C ARG A 60 29.68 -8.85 18.42
N TYR A 61 29.45 -8.41 17.19
CA TYR A 61 28.28 -8.81 16.44
C TYR A 61 28.33 -10.32 16.15
N ASN A 62 27.31 -11.03 16.63
CA ASN A 62 27.14 -12.47 16.51
C ASN A 62 25.64 -12.79 16.37
N PRO A 63 25.09 -12.76 15.14
CA PRO A 63 23.67 -13.01 14.88
C PRO A 63 23.20 -14.36 15.42
N ARG A 64 22.04 -14.38 16.09
CA ARG A 64 21.46 -15.64 16.60
C ARG A 64 20.90 -16.52 15.49
N THR A 65 20.47 -15.90 14.38
CA THR A 65 19.76 -16.61 13.32
C THR A 65 20.63 -17.70 12.72
N LYS A 66 20.24 -18.96 12.93
CA LYS A 66 20.81 -20.11 12.20
C LYS A 66 20.39 -20.15 10.73
N LYS A 67 19.52 -19.22 10.30
CA LYS A 67 19.16 -19.06 8.89
C LYS A 67 20.38 -18.62 8.10
N GLU A 68 20.60 -19.32 7.01
CA GLU A 68 21.63 -18.98 6.04
C GLU A 68 21.35 -17.61 5.44
N ILE A 69 22.43 -16.94 5.03
CA ILE A 69 22.28 -15.73 4.23
C ILE A 69 21.67 -16.12 2.90
N LEU A 70 20.86 -15.23 2.32
CA LEU A 70 20.32 -15.41 0.98
C LEU A 70 21.42 -15.86 -0.01
N PRO A 71 21.27 -17.01 -0.67
CA PRO A 71 22.26 -17.49 -1.63
C PRO A 71 22.50 -16.50 -2.78
N TYR A 72 23.76 -16.35 -3.20
CA TYR A 72 24.12 -15.38 -4.24
C TYR A 72 23.59 -15.73 -5.63
N ASP A 73 23.28 -16.99 -5.89
CA ASP A 73 22.69 -17.53 -7.12
C ASP A 73 21.16 -17.34 -7.21
N SER A 74 20.50 -16.94 -6.12
CA SER A 74 19.05 -16.71 -6.08
C SER A 74 18.55 -15.70 -7.12
N ALA A 75 17.28 -15.79 -7.54
CA ALA A 75 16.67 -14.91 -8.55
C ALA A 75 16.36 -13.47 -8.07
N HIS A 76 17.10 -12.97 -7.07
CA HIS A 76 16.95 -11.62 -6.55
C HIS A 76 17.86 -10.61 -7.25
N SER A 77 17.47 -9.33 -7.19
CA SER A 77 18.21 -8.25 -7.82
C SER A 77 19.62 -8.10 -7.23
N LYS A 78 20.56 -7.67 -8.08
CA LYS A 78 21.95 -7.37 -7.67
C LYS A 78 22.00 -6.36 -6.52
N LEU A 79 21.09 -5.37 -6.55
CA LEU A 79 20.95 -4.36 -5.50
C LEU A 79 20.59 -4.98 -4.15
N LEU A 80 19.65 -5.93 -4.11
CA LEU A 80 19.27 -6.60 -2.86
C LEU A 80 20.46 -7.37 -2.27
N LYS A 81 21.15 -8.15 -3.11
CA LYS A 81 22.34 -8.92 -2.69
C LYS A 81 23.45 -7.99 -2.16
N GLN A 82 23.75 -6.90 -2.86
CA GLN A 82 24.71 -5.90 -2.41
C GLN A 82 24.30 -5.26 -1.07
N ASN A 83 23.01 -4.96 -0.88
CA ASN A 83 22.51 -4.41 0.37
C ASN A 83 22.61 -5.40 1.54
N ILE A 84 22.39 -6.68 1.29
CA ILE A 84 22.59 -7.74 2.30
C ILE A 84 24.06 -7.76 2.76
N ALA A 85 24.99 -7.84 1.81
CA ALA A 85 26.43 -7.81 2.11
C ALA A 85 26.82 -6.52 2.85
N THR A 86 26.31 -5.38 2.41
CA THR A 86 26.54 -4.07 3.06
C THR A 86 26.04 -4.10 4.50
N SER A 87 24.81 -4.55 4.73
CA SER A 87 24.21 -4.60 6.08
C SER A 87 25.00 -5.51 7.03
N CYS A 88 25.41 -6.70 6.57
CA CYS A 88 26.21 -7.62 7.38
C CYS A 88 27.57 -7.03 7.79
N LEU A 89 28.32 -6.49 6.83
CA LEU A 89 29.63 -5.90 7.08
C LEU A 89 29.54 -4.58 7.84
N GLN A 90 28.46 -3.82 7.67
CA GLN A 90 28.22 -2.59 8.41
C GLN A 90 27.85 -2.90 9.87
N ALA A 91 27.06 -3.94 10.12
CA ALA A 91 26.68 -4.35 11.46
C ALA A 91 27.89 -4.81 12.30
N SER A 92 28.87 -5.50 11.71
CA SER A 92 30.09 -5.88 12.44
C SER A 92 30.91 -4.67 12.88
N LEU A 93 30.92 -3.59 12.11
CA LEU A 93 31.62 -2.34 12.45
C LEU A 93 30.91 -1.55 13.57
N TYR A 94 29.58 -1.36 13.46
CA TYR A 94 28.84 -0.54 14.42
C TYR A 94 28.44 -1.27 15.71
N ARG A 95 28.35 -2.60 15.67
CA ARG A 95 27.86 -3.42 16.79
C ARG A 95 28.97 -4.25 17.45
N SER A 96 30.23 -3.92 17.22
CA SER A 96 31.38 -4.56 17.88
C SER A 96 32.27 -3.50 18.52
N CYS A 97 32.91 -3.85 19.63
CA CYS A 97 33.95 -2.99 20.20
C CYS A 97 35.25 -3.09 19.40
N HIS A 98 36.10 -2.08 19.52
CA HIS A 98 37.35 -2.00 18.75
C HIS A 98 38.28 -3.20 18.94
N HIS A 99 38.29 -3.83 20.13
CA HIS A 99 39.13 -4.99 20.43
C HIS A 99 38.80 -6.24 19.60
N VAL A 100 37.51 -6.48 19.29
CA VAL A 100 37.04 -7.70 18.59
C VAL A 100 36.30 -7.39 17.28
N MET A 101 36.41 -6.16 16.81
CA MET A 101 35.79 -5.70 15.57
C MET A 101 36.29 -6.51 14.37
N LEU A 102 37.60 -6.74 14.30
CA LEU A 102 38.23 -7.48 13.21
C LEU A 102 37.67 -8.91 13.12
N ASP A 103 37.64 -9.63 14.25
CA ASP A 103 37.08 -10.98 14.31
C ASP A 103 35.61 -11.01 13.89
N SER A 104 34.83 -10.00 14.31
CA SER A 104 33.43 -9.88 13.92
C SER A 104 33.27 -9.65 12.41
N TYR A 105 34.14 -8.82 11.83
CA TYR A 105 34.16 -8.52 10.41
C TYR A 105 34.51 -9.76 9.59
N GLU A 106 35.59 -10.45 9.95
CA GLU A 106 36.03 -11.69 9.30
C GLU A 106 34.96 -12.79 9.40
N ALA A 107 34.27 -12.91 10.53
CA ALA A 107 33.18 -13.85 10.68
C ALA A 107 32.03 -13.57 9.70
N GLN A 108 31.68 -12.30 9.45
CA GLN A 108 30.66 -11.95 8.45
C GLN A 108 31.16 -12.17 7.02
N VAL A 109 32.44 -11.92 6.73
CA VAL A 109 33.05 -12.24 5.42
C VAL A 109 32.96 -13.74 5.15
N LYS A 110 33.35 -14.58 6.11
CA LYS A 110 33.23 -16.06 6.00
C LYS A 110 31.79 -16.48 5.78
N ARG A 111 30.83 -15.87 6.49
CA ARG A 111 29.40 -16.15 6.33
C ARG A 111 28.86 -15.79 4.95
N LEU A 112 29.30 -14.66 4.38
CA LEU A 112 28.91 -14.23 3.03
C LEU A 112 29.55 -15.11 1.96
N LEU A 113 30.83 -15.47 2.12
CA LEU A 113 31.51 -16.42 1.23
C LEU A 113 30.82 -17.79 1.24
N GLY A 114 30.40 -18.28 2.41
CA GLY A 114 29.63 -19.52 2.55
C GLY A 114 28.27 -19.47 1.84
N ALA A 115 27.68 -18.29 1.64
CA ALA A 115 26.46 -18.10 0.86
C ALA A 115 26.71 -17.85 -0.64
N GLY A 116 27.95 -18.03 -1.11
CA GLY A 116 28.34 -17.89 -2.52
C GLY A 116 28.58 -16.45 -3.00
N PHE A 117 28.71 -15.48 -2.09
CA PHE A 117 29.02 -14.11 -2.50
C PHE A 117 30.45 -14.02 -3.04
N PRO A 118 30.66 -13.51 -4.27
CA PRO A 118 31.99 -13.41 -4.83
C PRO A 118 32.83 -12.33 -4.12
N LEU A 119 34.13 -12.57 -4.01
CA LEU A 119 35.09 -11.65 -3.39
C LEU A 119 35.04 -10.24 -4.00
N SER A 120 34.81 -10.13 -5.30
CA SER A 120 34.69 -8.83 -6.00
C SER A 120 33.56 -7.96 -5.45
N VAL A 121 32.42 -8.56 -5.09
CA VAL A 121 31.28 -7.85 -4.50
C VAL A 121 31.62 -7.43 -3.07
N LEU A 122 32.24 -8.32 -2.29
CA LEU A 122 32.63 -8.03 -0.91
C LEU A 122 33.64 -6.87 -0.87
N LEU A 123 34.68 -6.91 -1.70
CA LEU A 123 35.66 -5.83 -1.82
C LEU A 123 35.02 -4.50 -2.22
N GLY A 124 34.09 -4.51 -3.18
CA GLY A 124 33.36 -3.30 -3.59
C GLY A 124 32.52 -2.70 -2.46
N VAL A 125 31.88 -3.56 -1.65
CA VAL A 125 31.13 -3.14 -0.46
C VAL A 125 32.08 -2.59 0.61
N SER A 126 33.18 -3.28 0.91
CA SER A 126 34.20 -2.84 1.88
C SER A 126 34.78 -1.47 1.52
N GLN A 127 35.11 -1.25 0.24
CA GLN A 127 35.58 0.05 -0.25
C GLN A 127 34.52 1.14 -0.07
N THR A 128 33.25 0.82 -0.33
CA THR A 128 32.14 1.77 -0.15
C THR A 128 31.97 2.13 1.33
N LEU A 129 32.06 1.16 2.23
CA LEU A 129 32.02 1.37 3.68
C LEU A 129 33.21 2.21 4.15
N LEU A 130 34.43 1.91 3.69
CA LEU A 130 35.63 2.67 4.03
C LEU A 130 35.51 4.13 3.58
N LYS A 131 34.99 4.37 2.37
CA LYS A 131 34.70 5.73 1.89
C LYS A 131 33.73 6.44 2.82
N LYS A 132 32.62 5.81 3.22
CA LYS A 132 31.67 6.41 4.17
C LYS A 132 32.29 6.77 5.51
N VAL A 133 33.16 5.91 6.05
CA VAL A 133 33.86 6.19 7.31
C VAL A 133 34.84 7.35 7.16
N LYS A 134 35.63 7.37 6.07
CA LYS A 134 36.61 8.44 5.80
C LYS A 134 35.97 9.77 5.45
N SER A 135 34.83 9.77 4.76
CA SER A 135 34.15 10.99 4.33
C SER A 135 33.42 11.72 5.46
N GLY A 136 33.41 11.17 6.68
CA GLY A 136 32.57 11.65 7.77
C GLY A 136 31.09 11.46 7.44
N SER A 137 30.23 11.42 8.46
CA SER A 137 28.78 11.53 8.28
C SER A 137 28.46 12.89 7.70
N GLN A 138 28.52 13.05 6.38
CA GLN A 138 27.81 14.15 5.74
C GLN A 138 26.34 13.96 6.10
N GLU A 139 25.81 14.85 6.93
CA GLU A 139 24.38 14.89 7.18
C GLU A 139 23.67 14.86 5.84
N PRO A 140 22.62 14.05 5.69
CA PRO A 140 21.88 14.00 4.44
C PRO A 140 21.42 15.43 4.16
N LYS A 141 22.00 16.07 3.14
CA LYS A 141 21.61 17.41 2.70
C LYS A 141 20.09 17.45 2.69
N GLU A 142 19.49 18.27 3.55
CA GLU A 142 18.04 18.43 3.60
C GLU A 142 17.59 18.84 2.20
N LYS A 143 17.03 17.88 1.46
CA LYS A 143 16.46 18.19 0.17
C LYS A 143 15.23 19.05 0.46
N PRO A 144 15.08 20.21 -0.19
CA PRO A 144 13.90 21.04 0.00
C PRO A 144 12.66 20.18 -0.22
N LYS A 145 11.69 20.26 0.70
CA LYS A 145 10.42 19.50 0.69
C LYS A 145 9.49 19.97 -0.42
N GLN A 146 9.96 19.96 -1.67
CA GLN A 146 9.15 20.25 -2.84
C GLN A 146 8.27 19.03 -3.15
N ARG A 147 7.03 19.29 -3.58
CA ARG A 147 6.14 18.22 -4.03
C ARG A 147 6.73 17.57 -5.29
N PRO A 148 6.92 16.24 -5.31
CA PRO A 148 7.49 15.57 -6.45
C PRO A 148 6.55 15.61 -7.65
N GLN A 149 7.10 15.94 -8.82
CA GLN A 149 6.39 15.90 -10.10
C GLN A 149 6.29 14.44 -10.57
N VAL A 150 5.06 13.99 -10.84
CA VAL A 150 4.75 12.61 -11.23
C VAL A 150 4.59 12.54 -12.75
N ILE A 151 5.39 11.70 -13.40
CA ILE A 151 5.25 11.43 -14.85
C ILE A 151 5.21 9.92 -15.11
N PRO A 152 4.55 9.44 -16.17
CA PRO A 152 4.59 8.03 -16.52
C PRO A 152 6.03 7.57 -16.84
N TYR A 153 6.39 6.37 -16.37
CA TYR A 153 7.68 5.77 -16.71
C TYR A 153 7.70 5.40 -18.19
N ILE A 154 8.64 6.01 -18.93
CA ILE A 154 8.95 5.72 -20.31
C ILE A 154 10.42 5.29 -20.37
N HIS A 155 10.66 4.06 -20.83
CA HIS A 155 12.01 3.50 -20.89
C HIS A 155 12.95 4.43 -21.69
N LYS A 156 14.20 4.55 -21.26
CA LYS A 156 15.24 5.50 -21.73
C LYS A 156 14.97 6.99 -21.47
N ILE A 157 13.75 7.49 -21.66
CA ILE A 157 13.43 8.92 -21.49
C ILE A 157 13.43 9.30 -20.01
N SER A 158 12.72 8.53 -19.17
CA SER A 158 12.52 8.86 -17.76
C SER A 158 13.83 9.06 -16.99
N HIS A 159 14.83 8.19 -17.21
CA HIS A 159 16.13 8.30 -16.52
C HIS A 159 16.90 9.56 -16.90
N ASN A 160 16.92 9.90 -18.19
CA ASN A 160 17.56 11.11 -18.67
C ASN A 160 16.84 12.35 -18.15
N LEU A 161 15.51 12.34 -18.19
CA LEU A 161 14.68 13.43 -17.71
C LEU A 161 14.84 13.66 -16.20
N LYS A 162 14.90 12.60 -15.40
CA LYS A 162 15.17 12.71 -13.95
C LYS A 162 16.58 13.21 -13.64
N LYS A 163 17.58 12.85 -14.46
CA LYS A 163 18.93 13.42 -14.33
C LYS A 163 18.91 14.95 -14.56
N VAL A 164 18.20 15.41 -15.59
CA VAL A 164 18.05 16.85 -15.87
C VAL A 164 17.25 17.53 -14.75
N ALA A 165 16.09 17.00 -14.37
CA ALA A 165 15.25 17.55 -13.29
C ALA A 165 16.00 17.70 -11.97
N ASN A 166 16.82 16.71 -11.60
CA ASN A 166 17.66 16.77 -10.40
C ASN A 166 18.69 17.91 -10.44
N ARG A 167 19.20 18.31 -11.61
CA ARG A 167 20.12 19.46 -11.73
C ARG A 167 19.42 20.78 -11.39
N PHE A 168 18.13 20.86 -11.65
CA PHE A 168 17.29 22.02 -11.33
C PHE A 168 16.56 21.88 -9.98
N ASN A 169 16.97 20.94 -9.13
CA ASN A 169 16.33 20.65 -7.84
C ASN A 169 14.83 20.32 -7.93
N VAL A 170 14.34 19.83 -9.07
CA VAL A 170 12.95 19.40 -9.25
C VAL A 170 12.83 17.92 -8.87
N PRO A 171 12.16 17.57 -7.75
CA PRO A 171 11.97 16.17 -7.40
C PRO A 171 11.02 15.51 -8.40
N MET A 172 11.48 14.45 -9.05
CA MET A 172 10.71 13.71 -10.06
C MET A 172 10.53 12.26 -9.65
N VAL A 173 9.28 11.78 -9.73
CA VAL A 173 8.89 10.39 -9.49
C VAL A 173 8.13 9.84 -10.69
N PHE A 174 8.24 8.53 -10.90
CA PHE A 174 7.60 7.87 -12.03
C PHE A 174 6.36 7.09 -11.61
N SER A 175 5.26 7.26 -12.33
CA SER A 175 4.09 6.39 -12.24
C SER A 175 4.24 5.22 -13.21
N ALA A 176 3.82 4.03 -12.78
CA ALA A 176 3.63 2.90 -13.67
C ALA A 176 2.14 2.86 -14.04
N PRO A 177 1.75 3.19 -15.29
CA PRO A 177 0.34 3.25 -15.68
C PRO A 177 -0.35 1.88 -15.56
N GLN A 178 0.40 0.80 -15.77
CA GLN A 178 -0.08 -0.58 -15.57
C GLN A 178 0.65 -1.21 -14.38
N LYS A 179 -0.03 -1.29 -13.24
CA LYS A 179 0.50 -1.97 -12.06
C LYS A 179 0.35 -3.49 -12.24
N LEU A 180 1.28 -4.28 -11.69
CA LEU A 180 1.16 -5.75 -11.66
C LEU A 180 -0.18 -6.21 -11.06
N ALA A 181 -0.67 -5.51 -10.03
CA ALA A 181 -1.98 -5.76 -9.42
C ALA A 181 -3.16 -5.58 -10.38
N GLN A 182 -3.02 -4.84 -11.48
CA GLN A 182 -4.03 -4.70 -12.52
C GLN A 182 -3.91 -5.76 -13.62
N LEU A 183 -2.74 -6.40 -13.75
CA LEU A 183 -2.50 -7.48 -14.71
C LEU A 183 -3.07 -8.80 -14.19
N CYS A 184 -2.91 -9.11 -12.89
CA CYS A 184 -3.41 -10.37 -12.32
C CYS A 184 -4.94 -10.57 -12.54
N PRO A 185 -5.81 -9.58 -12.32
CA PRO A 185 -7.23 -9.70 -12.61
C PRO A 185 -7.53 -9.87 -14.11
N ARG A 186 -6.73 -9.27 -15.00
CA ARG A 186 -6.93 -9.36 -16.45
C ARG A 186 -6.54 -10.72 -17.03
N VAL A 187 -5.52 -11.34 -16.46
CA VAL A 187 -5.07 -12.70 -16.84
C VAL A 187 -5.97 -13.76 -16.19
N ASN A 188 -6.39 -13.55 -14.95
CA ASN A 188 -7.18 -14.54 -14.20
C ASN A 188 -8.70 -14.43 -14.41
N GLN A 189 -9.21 -13.35 -15.02
CA GLN A 189 -10.63 -13.21 -15.36
C GLN A 189 -10.83 -13.40 -16.86
N ALA A 190 -10.77 -14.66 -17.29
CA ALA A 190 -11.48 -15.05 -18.50
C ALA A 190 -12.99 -14.82 -18.27
N SER A 191 -13.59 -13.95 -19.09
CA SER A 191 -15.03 -13.70 -19.22
C SER A 191 -15.75 -12.88 -18.11
N SER A 192 -16.31 -11.75 -18.54
CA SER A 192 -17.44 -11.00 -17.99
C SER A 192 -17.71 -11.07 -16.48
N ARG A 193 -17.24 -10.08 -15.72
CA ARG A 193 -18.10 -9.55 -14.65
C ARG A 193 -19.31 -8.92 -15.32
N LYS A 194 -20.39 -9.69 -15.50
CA LYS A 194 -21.71 -9.12 -15.80
C LYS A 194 -21.95 -8.07 -14.72
N MET A 195 -22.27 -6.83 -15.11
CA MET A 195 -22.66 -5.75 -14.19
C MET A 195 -24.06 -6.06 -13.61
N SER A 196 -24.18 -7.19 -12.93
CA SER A 196 -25.40 -7.65 -12.28
C SER A 196 -25.43 -7.13 -10.85
N CYS A 197 -26.62 -6.79 -10.38
CA CYS A 197 -26.82 -6.45 -8.98
C CYS A 197 -26.47 -7.65 -8.09
N THR A 198 -25.72 -7.44 -7.02
CA THR A 198 -25.39 -8.44 -6.00
C THR A 198 -26.36 -8.45 -4.82
N VAL A 199 -27.25 -7.46 -4.74
CA VAL A 199 -28.17 -7.23 -3.61
C VAL A 199 -29.53 -7.86 -3.88
N LYS A 200 -30.06 -8.60 -2.90
CA LYS A 200 -31.44 -9.11 -2.90
C LYS A 200 -32.39 -7.98 -2.45
N HIS A 201 -33.03 -7.31 -3.40
CA HIS A 201 -33.99 -6.26 -3.07
C HIS A 201 -35.34 -6.84 -2.63
N VAL A 202 -35.85 -6.35 -1.49
CA VAL A 202 -37.21 -6.62 -0.99
C VAL A 202 -38.27 -6.05 -1.95
N ASN A 203 -38.20 -4.75 -2.25
CA ASN A 203 -39.06 -4.10 -3.24
C ASN A 203 -38.27 -3.78 -4.52
N LYS A 204 -38.77 -4.24 -5.67
CA LYS A 204 -38.22 -3.98 -7.01
C LYS A 204 -39.22 -3.14 -7.79
N PHE A 205 -38.78 -1.99 -8.28
CA PHE A 205 -39.58 -1.15 -9.17
C PHE A 205 -39.35 -1.53 -10.63
N VAL A 206 -38.09 -1.85 -10.97
CA VAL A 206 -37.66 -2.26 -12.32
C VAL A 206 -36.65 -3.40 -12.26
N ASN A 207 -36.26 -3.94 -13.41
CA ASN A 207 -35.22 -4.97 -13.49
C ASN A 207 -33.88 -4.47 -12.93
N CYS A 208 -33.17 -5.35 -12.21
CA CYS A 208 -31.94 -4.99 -11.50
C CYS A 208 -30.77 -4.79 -12.47
N ILE A 209 -30.36 -3.54 -12.65
CA ILE A 209 -29.26 -3.15 -13.56
C ILE A 209 -28.35 -2.15 -12.83
N VAL A 210 -27.04 -2.25 -13.08
CA VAL A 210 -25.99 -1.43 -12.45
C VAL A 210 -25.29 -0.58 -13.51
N GLY A 211 -24.84 0.62 -13.14
CA GLY A 211 -24.06 1.49 -14.03
C GLY A 211 -24.90 2.07 -15.16
N VAL A 212 -26.08 2.58 -14.83
CA VAL A 212 -27.09 3.04 -15.79
C VAL A 212 -27.34 4.54 -15.68
N ILE A 213 -27.78 5.12 -16.80
CA ILE A 213 -28.51 6.37 -16.84
C ILE A 213 -29.99 6.01 -17.01
N TYR A 214 -30.85 6.60 -16.18
CA TYR A 214 -32.27 6.29 -16.13
C TYR A 214 -33.11 7.56 -16.22
N LYS A 215 -34.36 7.38 -16.63
CA LYS A 215 -35.40 8.41 -16.78
C LYS A 215 -36.63 7.99 -15.99
N ILE A 216 -37.08 8.84 -15.06
CA ILE A 216 -38.31 8.66 -14.28
C ILE A 216 -39.37 9.62 -14.82
N PRO A 217 -40.51 9.12 -15.31
CA PRO A 217 -41.64 9.98 -15.67
C PRO A 217 -42.37 10.50 -14.43
N LEU A 218 -42.86 11.74 -14.49
CA LEU A 218 -43.70 12.34 -13.46
C LEU A 218 -45.13 12.48 -13.97
N SER A 219 -46.12 12.49 -13.06
CA SER A 219 -47.53 12.63 -13.42
C SER A 219 -47.90 13.94 -14.13
N CYS A 220 -47.06 14.98 -14.00
CA CYS A 220 -47.21 16.25 -14.73
C CYS A 220 -46.68 16.21 -16.17
N GLY A 221 -46.21 15.05 -16.66
CA GLY A 221 -45.64 14.88 -17.99
C GLY A 221 -44.17 15.28 -18.11
N ARG A 222 -43.56 15.87 -17.07
CA ARG A 222 -42.11 16.13 -17.02
C ARG A 222 -41.32 14.88 -16.64
N VAL A 223 -40.01 14.95 -16.79
CA VAL A 223 -39.12 13.80 -16.61
C VAL A 223 -37.92 14.15 -15.74
N TYR A 224 -37.49 13.18 -14.94
CA TYR A 224 -36.26 13.27 -14.16
C TYR A 224 -35.23 12.29 -14.71
N ILE A 225 -34.10 12.80 -15.16
CA ILE A 225 -32.98 12.03 -15.66
C ILE A 225 -31.88 11.99 -14.60
N GLY A 226 -31.33 10.80 -14.33
CA GLY A 226 -30.25 10.66 -13.36
C GLY A 226 -29.37 9.45 -13.66
N GLN A 227 -28.17 9.44 -13.08
CA GLN A 227 -27.28 8.28 -13.15
C GLN A 227 -27.21 7.50 -11.83
N SER A 228 -26.89 6.21 -11.95
CA SER A 228 -26.51 5.38 -10.82
C SER A 228 -25.35 4.45 -11.17
N GLY A 229 -24.28 4.53 -10.36
CA GLY A 229 -23.23 3.51 -10.35
C GLY A 229 -23.62 2.23 -9.59
N ARG A 230 -24.64 2.30 -8.71
CA ARG A 230 -25.20 1.16 -7.96
C ARG A 230 -26.44 0.63 -8.69
N CYS A 231 -27.14 -0.34 -8.09
CA CYS A 231 -28.39 -0.84 -8.67
C CYS A 231 -29.43 0.28 -8.78
N VAL A 232 -30.15 0.33 -9.90
CA VAL A 232 -31.23 1.30 -10.12
C VAL A 232 -32.33 1.23 -9.05
N ASN A 233 -32.66 0.04 -8.54
CA ASN A 233 -33.70 -0.11 -7.50
C ASN A 233 -33.30 0.46 -6.14
N GLU A 234 -32.01 0.42 -5.79
CA GLU A 234 -31.51 1.15 -4.61
C GLU A 234 -31.70 2.65 -4.80
N ARG A 235 -31.38 3.15 -5.99
CA ARG A 235 -31.53 4.57 -6.31
C ARG A 235 -33.00 5.02 -6.28
N MET A 236 -33.92 4.21 -6.80
CA MET A 236 -35.37 4.49 -6.71
C MET A 236 -35.86 4.51 -5.27
N ARG A 237 -35.39 3.58 -4.44
CA ARG A 237 -35.72 3.57 -3.01
C ARG A 237 -35.21 4.82 -2.30
N GLU A 238 -33.99 5.26 -2.62
CA GLU A 238 -33.43 6.51 -2.10
C GLU A 238 -34.33 7.70 -2.47
N HIS A 239 -34.74 7.81 -3.74
CA HIS A 239 -35.66 8.86 -4.18
C HIS A 239 -37.03 8.78 -3.49
N ALA A 240 -37.63 7.59 -3.39
CA ALA A 240 -38.89 7.39 -2.71
C ALA A 240 -38.82 7.77 -1.21
N ASN A 241 -37.69 7.47 -0.56
CA ASN A 241 -37.45 7.86 0.83
C ASN A 241 -37.25 9.37 0.96
N SER A 242 -36.46 10.00 0.09
CA SER A 242 -36.26 11.46 0.07
C SER A 242 -37.56 12.25 -0.08
N LEU A 243 -38.50 11.74 -0.89
CA LEU A 243 -39.83 12.34 -1.03
C LEU A 243 -40.65 12.24 0.26
N ARG A 244 -40.53 11.13 1.00
CA ARG A 244 -41.22 10.92 2.29
C ARG A 244 -40.61 11.72 3.42
N SER A 245 -39.28 11.84 3.46
CA SER A 245 -38.56 12.56 4.53
C SER A 245 -38.47 14.06 4.32
N MET A 246 -39.08 14.59 3.25
CA MET A 246 -39.05 16.02 2.88
C MET A 246 -37.63 16.62 2.80
N THR A 247 -36.66 15.77 2.47
CA THR A 247 -35.25 16.13 2.33
C THR A 247 -34.78 15.65 0.97
N GLY A 248 -34.47 16.56 0.05
CA GLY A 248 -34.13 16.11 -1.30
C GLY A 248 -33.64 17.17 -2.27
N GLY A 249 -33.02 16.67 -3.35
CA GLY A 249 -32.57 17.45 -4.50
C GLY A 249 -33.71 17.79 -5.47
N HIS A 250 -33.36 18.07 -6.73
CA HIS A 250 -34.29 18.62 -7.74
C HIS A 250 -35.61 17.87 -7.91
N LEU A 251 -35.61 16.53 -7.80
CA LEU A 251 -36.83 15.71 -7.90
C LEU A 251 -37.84 16.06 -6.78
N TYR A 252 -37.37 16.24 -5.55
CA TYR A 252 -38.23 16.60 -4.42
C TYR A 252 -38.78 18.01 -4.55
N VAL A 253 -37.90 18.98 -4.88
CA VAL A 253 -38.28 20.39 -5.05
C VAL A 253 -39.41 20.51 -6.08
N HIS A 254 -39.27 19.84 -7.22
CA HIS A 254 -40.29 19.86 -8.25
C HIS A 254 -41.61 19.20 -7.82
N CYS A 255 -41.57 18.03 -7.17
CA CYS A 255 -42.79 17.38 -6.70
C CYS A 255 -43.53 18.24 -5.65
N ARG A 256 -42.80 18.97 -4.81
CA ARG A 256 -43.38 19.91 -3.85
C ARG A 256 -44.04 21.09 -4.54
N ASP A 257 -43.38 21.70 -5.52
CA ASP A 257 -43.87 22.93 -6.16
C ASP A 257 -44.98 22.64 -7.20
N CYS A 258 -44.88 21.52 -7.91
CA CYS A 258 -45.83 21.10 -8.94
C CYS A 258 -46.97 20.23 -8.41
N GLN A 259 -46.90 19.76 -7.16
CA GLN A 259 -47.86 18.81 -6.56
C GLN A 259 -48.05 17.52 -7.39
N CYS A 260 -47.01 17.11 -8.11
CA CYS A 260 -46.99 15.88 -8.91
C CYS A 260 -46.22 14.77 -8.19
N HIS A 261 -46.34 13.52 -8.67
CA HIS A 261 -45.59 12.38 -8.14
C HIS A 261 -44.79 11.66 -9.24
N PRO A 262 -43.60 11.12 -8.91
CA PRO A 262 -42.84 10.29 -9.83
C PRO A 262 -43.42 8.88 -9.92
N ILE A 263 -43.41 8.32 -11.13
CA ILE A 263 -43.90 6.97 -11.41
C ILE A 263 -42.69 6.04 -11.50
N PHE A 264 -42.25 5.52 -10.36
CA PHE A 264 -41.01 4.72 -10.27
C PHE A 264 -41.07 3.40 -11.05
N GLN A 265 -42.26 2.82 -11.22
CA GLN A 265 -42.47 1.57 -11.96
C GLN A 265 -42.17 1.75 -13.46
N ASP A 266 -42.40 2.96 -14.00
CA ASP A 266 -42.17 3.30 -15.40
C ASP A 266 -40.78 3.89 -15.65
N THR A 267 -39.81 3.59 -14.77
CA THR A 267 -38.45 4.07 -14.98
C THR A 267 -37.84 3.39 -16.21
N LEU A 268 -37.40 4.20 -17.18
CA LEU A 268 -36.72 3.74 -18.38
C LEU A 268 -35.20 3.85 -18.24
N ILE A 269 -34.47 2.87 -18.77
CA ILE A 269 -33.01 2.92 -18.87
C ILE A 269 -32.64 3.51 -20.22
N ILE A 270 -32.04 4.69 -20.22
CA ILE A 270 -31.69 5.44 -21.44
C ILE A 270 -30.25 5.22 -21.88
N GLY A 271 -29.38 4.72 -21.01
CA GLY A 271 -27.99 4.44 -21.35
C GLY A 271 -27.24 3.66 -20.28
N ARG A 272 -26.03 3.18 -20.62
CA ARG A 272 -25.14 2.47 -19.71
C ARG A 272 -23.73 3.03 -19.78
N GLY A 273 -23.10 3.21 -18.61
CA GLY A 273 -21.71 3.65 -18.51
C GLY A 273 -20.96 2.86 -17.45
N ARG A 274 -19.80 2.30 -17.81
CA ARG A 274 -18.99 1.50 -16.87
C ARG A 274 -18.32 2.39 -15.83
N THR A 275 -17.76 3.51 -16.28
CA THR A 275 -17.08 4.48 -15.42
C THR A 275 -18.00 5.60 -14.97
N LYS A 276 -17.63 6.31 -13.89
CA LYS A 276 -18.38 7.48 -13.39
C LYS A 276 -18.44 8.58 -14.46
N VAL A 277 -17.29 8.92 -15.05
CA VAL A 277 -17.17 9.96 -16.08
C VAL A 277 -18.06 9.66 -17.29
N GLN A 278 -18.05 8.43 -17.80
CA GLN A 278 -18.93 8.04 -18.91
C GLN A 278 -20.41 8.24 -18.58
N ARG A 279 -20.83 7.94 -17.34
CA ARG A 279 -22.22 8.15 -16.94
C ARG A 279 -22.58 9.62 -16.79
N GLU A 280 -21.68 10.44 -16.27
CA GLU A 280 -21.89 11.88 -16.14
C GLU A 280 -22.03 12.58 -17.50
N VAL A 281 -21.19 12.20 -18.48
CA VAL A 281 -21.28 12.72 -19.86
C VAL A 281 -22.59 12.30 -20.52
N LEU A 282 -22.97 11.02 -20.44
CA LEU A 282 -24.22 10.52 -21.02
C LEU A 282 -25.47 11.10 -20.34
N GLU A 283 -25.42 11.32 -19.03
CA GLU A 283 -26.48 12.00 -18.27
C GLU A 283 -26.64 13.45 -18.73
N ALA A 284 -25.54 14.21 -18.82
CA ALA A 284 -25.57 15.60 -19.26
C ALA A 284 -26.14 15.73 -20.68
N HIS A 285 -25.68 14.88 -21.60
CA HIS A 285 -26.21 14.82 -22.96
C HIS A 285 -27.72 14.49 -22.99
N ALA A 286 -28.16 13.51 -22.20
CA ALA A 286 -29.58 13.15 -22.14
C ALA A 286 -30.48 14.24 -21.53
N ILE A 287 -29.97 15.01 -20.56
CA ILE A 287 -30.68 16.15 -19.98
C ILE A 287 -30.83 17.26 -21.01
N GLU A 288 -29.77 17.59 -21.75
CA GLU A 288 -29.79 18.61 -22.78
C GLU A 288 -30.79 18.25 -23.89
N LYS A 289 -30.76 17.00 -24.36
CA LYS A 289 -31.66 16.48 -25.40
C LYS A 289 -33.13 16.47 -24.97
N ALA A 290 -33.42 16.33 -23.68
CA ALA A 290 -34.77 16.42 -23.13
C ALA A 290 -35.28 17.86 -23.03
N GLY A 291 -34.39 18.86 -23.02
CA GLY A 291 -34.72 20.28 -22.99
C GLY A 291 -35.12 20.82 -21.60
N ALA A 292 -34.78 22.10 -21.35
CA ALA A 292 -34.95 22.76 -20.06
C ALA A 292 -36.43 22.90 -19.59
N GLY A 293 -37.39 22.83 -20.50
CA GLY A 293 -38.82 22.90 -20.18
C GLY A 293 -39.45 21.58 -19.73
N HIS A 294 -38.79 20.45 -20.03
CA HIS A 294 -39.35 19.10 -19.84
C HIS A 294 -38.53 18.25 -18.86
N CYS A 295 -37.22 18.49 -18.73
CA CYS A 295 -36.36 17.83 -17.75
C CYS A 295 -36.26 18.63 -16.44
N VAL A 296 -36.43 17.94 -15.30
CA VAL A 296 -36.35 18.54 -13.95
C VAL A 296 -34.92 18.49 -13.38
N SER A 297 -34.04 17.70 -14.00
CA SER A 297 -32.70 17.41 -13.49
C SER A 297 -31.68 18.48 -13.87
N GLN A 298 -30.67 18.65 -13.03
CA GLN A 298 -29.47 19.41 -13.36
C GLN A 298 -28.32 18.46 -13.76
N PRO A 299 -27.57 18.75 -14.84
CA PRO A 299 -26.50 17.88 -15.28
C PRO A 299 -25.31 17.89 -14.30
N SER A 300 -24.68 16.73 -14.11
CA SER A 300 -23.49 16.58 -13.27
C SER A 300 -22.24 17.28 -13.84
N VAL A 301 -22.19 17.46 -15.16
CA VAL A 301 -21.10 18.10 -15.91
C VAL A 301 -21.72 18.96 -17.02
N TYR A 302 -21.12 20.12 -17.28
CA TYR A 302 -21.53 20.98 -18.39
C TYR A 302 -20.86 20.50 -19.69
N LEU A 303 -21.64 20.34 -20.76
CA LEU A 303 -21.14 20.01 -22.10
C LEU A 303 -21.28 21.21 -23.03
N HIS A 304 -20.25 21.48 -23.82
CA HIS A 304 -20.32 22.48 -24.87
C HIS A 304 -21.08 21.96 -26.10
N LYS A 305 -21.65 22.86 -26.90
CA LYS A 305 -22.38 22.51 -28.14
C LYS A 305 -21.58 21.57 -29.06
N LYS A 306 -20.28 21.86 -29.26
CA LYS A 306 -19.38 21.01 -30.06
C LYS A 306 -19.25 19.57 -29.53
N GLU A 307 -19.32 19.40 -28.21
CA GLU A 307 -19.22 18.09 -27.56
C GLU A 307 -20.53 17.32 -27.69
N ILE A 308 -21.68 18.02 -27.63
CA ILE A 308 -23.01 17.44 -27.89
C ILE A 308 -23.12 17.00 -29.35
N ASP A 309 -22.74 17.87 -30.30
CA ASP A 309 -22.76 17.56 -31.73
C ASP A 309 -21.87 16.34 -32.06
N PHE A 310 -20.70 16.24 -31.40
CA PHE A 310 -19.82 15.09 -31.53
C PHE A 310 -20.47 13.79 -31.04
N ILE A 311 -21.20 13.84 -29.92
CA ILE A 311 -21.91 12.67 -29.37
C ILE A 311 -23.09 12.27 -30.27
N ASP A 312 -23.84 13.22 -30.83
CA ASP A 312 -24.96 12.94 -31.76
C ASP A 312 -24.47 12.42 -33.13
N SER A 313 -23.20 12.66 -33.50
CA SER A 313 -22.61 12.18 -34.75
C SER A 313 -22.18 10.70 -34.75
N TRP A 314 -22.39 9.98 -33.65
CA TRP A 314 -21.97 8.60 -33.41
C TRP A 314 -23.14 7.62 -33.29
#